data_AF-A0A3D3PSW3-F1
#
_entry.id   AF-A0A3D3PSW3-F1
#
_cell.length_a   1.000
_cell.length_b   1.000
_cell.length_c   1.000
_cell.angle_alpha   90.00
_cell.angle_beta   90.00
_cell.angle_gamma   90.00
#
_symmetry.space_group_name_H-M   'P 1'
#
loop_
_entity.id
_entity.type
_entity.pdbx_description
1 polymer ?
#
loop_
_entity_poly.entity_id
_entity_poly.type
_entity_poly.pdbx_seq_one_letter_code
_entity_poly.pdbx_strand_id
1 'polypeptide(L)'
;TSEEVITDIARTDIKSYRQMPINFYHIQTKFRDERRPRFGLMRGREFTMKDAYSFDRDVDGLKKSYQIMFDAYVRIFDRFGLQFRAVAADTGAIGGSASHEFHVIADTGEDALVYCPDSDYAANMEA
;
A
#
# COMPACT_ATOMS: atom_id res chain seq x y z
N THR A 1 -4.42 8.03 8.17
CA THR A 1 -4.33 8.14 6.71
C THR A 1 -4.29 9.61 6.34
N SER A 2 -3.94 9.98 5.11
CA SER A 2 -3.61 11.37 4.74
C SER A 2 -4.08 11.76 3.32
N GLU A 3 -5.03 11.02 2.74
CA GLU A 3 -5.62 11.24 1.42
C GLU A 3 -6.17 12.66 1.27
N GLU A 4 -6.94 13.14 2.25
CA GLU A 4 -7.58 14.46 2.19
C GLU A 4 -6.54 15.58 2.29
N VAL A 5 -5.56 15.41 3.18
CA VAL A 5 -4.49 16.40 3.41
C VAL A 5 -3.61 16.54 2.17
N ILE A 6 -3.18 15.42 1.57
CA ILE A 6 -2.35 15.48 0.39
C ILE A 6 -3.11 15.98 -0.83
N THR A 7 -4.42 15.69 -0.92
CA THR A 7 -5.29 16.21 -1.97
C THR A 7 -5.43 17.72 -1.86
N ASP A 8 -5.53 18.27 -0.65
CA ASP A 8 -5.57 19.72 -0.45
C ASP A 8 -4.27 20.42 -0.88
N ILE A 9 -3.12 19.83 -0.57
CA ILE A 9 -1.80 20.30 -1.02
C ILE A 9 -1.71 20.23 -2.54
N ALA A 10 -2.03 19.07 -3.13
CA ALA A 10 -1.99 18.86 -4.57
C ALA A 10 -2.90 19.84 -5.32
N ARG A 11 -4.10 20.11 -4.80
CA ARG A 11 -5.04 21.11 -5.33
C ARG A 11 -4.41 22.51 -5.37
N THR A 12 -3.58 22.85 -4.38
CA THR A 12 -2.94 24.16 -4.27
C THR A 12 -1.73 24.28 -5.18
N ASP A 13 -0.91 23.23 -5.32
CA ASP A 13 0.39 23.32 -6.00
C ASP A 13 0.40 22.78 -7.44
N ILE A 14 -0.47 21.83 -7.77
CA ILE A 14 -0.55 21.24 -9.11
C ILE A 14 -1.56 22.04 -9.94
N LYS A 15 -1.05 22.93 -10.80
CA LYS A 15 -1.87 23.80 -11.66
C LYS A 15 -1.80 23.44 -13.14
N SER A 16 -0.87 22.58 -13.54
CA SER A 16 -0.69 22.16 -14.93
C SER A 16 -0.42 20.66 -15.04
N TYR A 17 -0.93 20.05 -16.10
CA TYR A 17 -0.60 18.66 -16.45
C TYR A 17 0.90 18.43 -16.64
N ARG A 18 1.68 19.47 -16.93
CA ARG A 18 3.15 19.39 -17.07
C ARG A 18 3.86 19.10 -15.76
N GLN A 19 3.20 19.31 -14.62
CA GLN A 19 3.71 18.98 -13.29
C GLN A 19 3.42 17.52 -12.90
N MET A 20 2.69 16.77 -13.75
CA MET A 20 2.38 15.35 -13.55
C MET A 20 3.20 14.48 -14.51
N PRO A 21 3.64 13.27 -14.09
CA PRO A 21 3.28 12.62 -12.82
C PRO A 21 4.11 13.12 -11.62
N ILE A 22 3.50 13.11 -10.44
CA ILE A 22 4.17 13.40 -9.17
C ILE A 22 3.72 12.40 -8.10
N ASN A 23 4.63 12.01 -7.20
CA ASN A 23 4.34 11.09 -6.12
C ASN A 23 4.90 11.64 -4.81
N PHE A 24 4.01 11.96 -3.87
CA PHE A 24 4.37 12.43 -2.55
C PHE A 24 4.40 11.26 -1.58
N TYR A 25 5.34 11.24 -0.66
CA TYR A 25 5.33 10.29 0.44
C TYR A 25 5.86 10.93 1.72
N HIS A 26 5.45 10.37 2.84
CA HIS A 26 6.03 10.67 4.14
C HIS A 26 6.12 9.42 4.99
N ILE A 27 6.95 9.49 6.02
CA ILE A 27 7.03 8.47 7.07
C ILE A 27 6.61 9.19 8.34
N GLN A 28 5.41 8.86 8.81
CA GLN A 28 4.79 9.58 9.91
C GLN A 28 4.11 8.59 10.86
N THR A 29 4.11 8.93 12.14
CA THR A 29 3.27 8.27 13.13
C THR A 29 1.80 8.53 12.84
N LYS A 30 1.01 7.46 12.82
CA LYS A 30 -0.44 7.46 12.64
C LYS A 30 -1.10 6.89 13.88
N PHE A 31 -2.36 7.28 14.07
CA PHE A 31 -3.21 6.77 15.13
C PHE A 31 -4.45 6.11 14.52
N ARG A 32 -4.79 4.91 15.01
CA ARG A 32 -6.07 4.23 14.77
C ARG A 32 -6.61 3.75 16.11
N ASP A 33 -7.86 4.06 16.41
CA ASP A 33 -8.49 3.60 17.65
C ASP A 33 -8.94 2.14 17.51
N GLU A 34 -7.96 1.23 17.50
CA GLU A 34 -8.18 -0.20 17.44
C GLU A 34 -8.88 -0.68 18.73
N ARG A 35 -10.03 -1.32 18.56
CA ARG A 35 -10.89 -1.78 19.66
C ARG A 35 -10.20 -2.84 20.51
N ARG A 36 -9.35 -3.67 19.90
CA ARG A 36 -8.57 -4.73 20.59
C ARG A 36 -7.10 -4.72 20.15
N PRO A 37 -6.26 -3.84 20.73
CA PRO A 37 -4.83 -3.84 20.45
C PRO A 37 -4.19 -5.14 20.92
N ARG A 38 -3.34 -5.75 20.09
CA ARG A 38 -2.73 -7.06 20.34
C ARG A 38 -1.40 -7.19 19.60
N PHE A 39 -0.63 -8.23 19.92
CA PHE A 39 0.62 -8.58 19.23
C PHE A 39 1.68 -7.44 19.18
N GLY A 40 1.69 -6.57 20.20
CA GLY A 40 2.66 -5.50 20.31
C GLY A 40 2.62 -4.53 19.13
N LEU A 41 3.71 -4.48 18.36
CA LEU A 41 3.86 -3.57 17.22
C LEU A 41 2.95 -3.94 16.03
N MET A 42 2.54 -5.20 15.91
CA MET A 42 1.75 -5.66 14.76
C MET A 42 0.34 -5.07 14.75
N ARG A 43 -0.27 -4.87 15.93
CA ARG A 43 -1.64 -4.33 16.05
C ARG A 43 -1.79 -3.40 17.25
N GLY A 44 -1.09 -2.26 17.17
CA GLY A 44 -1.16 -1.15 18.12
C GLY A 44 -2.16 -0.07 17.72
N ARG A 45 -2.30 0.96 18.58
CA ARG A 45 -3.08 2.17 18.27
C ARG A 45 -2.25 3.25 17.58
N GLU A 46 -0.99 3.34 17.95
CA GLU A 46 -0.02 4.27 17.38
C GLU A 46 1.05 3.45 16.64
N PHE A 47 1.29 3.78 15.38
CA PHE A 47 2.25 3.05 14.54
C PHE A 47 2.87 3.99 13.51
N THR A 48 4.11 3.71 13.12
CA THR A 48 4.78 4.42 12.03
C THR A 48 4.32 3.84 10.70
N MET A 49 3.88 4.71 9.79
CA MET A 49 3.46 4.32 8.45
C MET A 49 4.19 5.15 7.42
N LYS A 50 4.62 4.47 6.36
CA LYS A 50 4.98 5.11 5.10
C LYS A 50 3.77 5.05 4.18
N ASP A 51 3.15 6.20 3.97
CA ASP A 51 2.06 6.41 3.02
C ASP A 51 2.54 7.29 1.86
N ALA A 52 2.09 6.94 0.65
CA ALA A 52 2.49 7.59 -0.60
C ALA A 52 1.27 7.77 -1.51
N TYR A 53 1.27 8.87 -2.26
CA TYR A 53 0.13 9.37 -3.00
C TYR A 53 0.60 9.92 -4.35
N SER A 54 0.23 9.26 -5.45
CA SER A 54 0.57 9.68 -6.80
C SER A 54 -0.58 10.46 -7.46
N PHE A 55 -0.21 11.49 -8.22
CA PHE A 55 -1.11 12.28 -9.05
C PHE A 55 -0.66 12.19 -10.50
N ASP A 56 -1.54 11.60 -11.31
CA ASP A 56 -1.30 11.30 -12.72
C ASP A 56 -2.39 11.96 -13.58
N ARG A 57 -2.02 12.33 -14.81
CA ARG A 57 -2.94 13.01 -15.74
C ARG A 57 -4.07 12.10 -16.24
N ASP A 58 -3.78 10.82 -16.40
CA ASP A 58 -4.65 9.83 -17.00
C ASP A 58 -4.41 8.44 -16.39
N VAL A 59 -5.29 7.50 -16.73
CA VAL A 59 -5.28 6.12 -16.20
C VAL A 59 -4.00 5.36 -16.60
N ASP A 60 -3.41 5.67 -17.75
CA ASP A 60 -2.17 5.02 -18.19
C ASP A 60 -0.95 5.54 -17.41
N GLY A 61 -0.95 6.83 -17.03
CA GLY A 61 -0.03 7.38 -16.04
C GLY A 61 -0.17 6.71 -14.69
N LEU A 62 -1.39 6.58 -14.18
CA LEU A 62 -1.69 5.89 -12.92
C LEU A 62 -1.12 4.46 -12.92
N LYS A 63 -1.33 3.68 -13.99
CA LYS A 63 -0.78 2.32 -14.10
C LYS A 63 0.74 2.28 -14.00
N LYS A 64 1.43 3.27 -14.59
CA LYS A 64 2.90 3.38 -14.50
C LYS A 64 3.35 3.74 -13.09
N SER A 65 2.72 4.74 -12.47
CA SER A 65 2.99 5.13 -11.08
C SER A 65 2.72 3.97 -10.12
N TYR A 66 1.66 3.20 -10.35
CA TYR A 66 1.35 1.99 -9.62
C TYR A 66 2.44 0.92 -9.76
N GLN A 67 2.88 0.62 -10.99
CA GLN A 67 3.94 -0.36 -11.21
C GLN A 67 5.27 0.05 -10.55
N ILE A 68 5.61 1.35 -10.61
CA ILE A 68 6.80 1.89 -9.93
C ILE A 68 6.72 1.62 -8.42
N MET A 69 5.54 1.82 -7.82
CA MET A 69 5.30 1.54 -6.41
C MET A 69 5.36 0.04 -6.10
N PHE A 70 4.75 -0.80 -6.92
CA PHE A 70 4.84 -2.25 -6.78
C PHE A 70 6.29 -2.73 -6.77
N ASP A 71 7.07 -2.35 -7.78
CA ASP A 71 8.48 -2.75 -7.90
C ASP A 71 9.33 -2.16 -6.76
N ALA A 72 9.00 -0.97 -6.27
CA ALA A 72 9.67 -0.37 -5.14
C ALA A 72 9.43 -1.15 -3.85
N TYR A 73 8.20 -1.61 -3.59
CA TYR A 73 7.88 -2.42 -2.41
C TYR A 73 8.53 -3.80 -2.49
N VAL A 74 8.54 -4.44 -3.66
CA VAL A 74 9.30 -5.68 -3.90
C VAL A 74 10.75 -5.49 -3.48
N ARG A 75 11.43 -4.46 -4.00
CA ARG A 75 12.83 -4.17 -3.65
C ARG A 75 13.03 -3.83 -2.17
N ILE A 76 12.07 -3.18 -1.52
CA ILE A 76 12.15 -2.85 -0.09
C ILE A 76 12.15 -4.14 0.75
N PHE A 77 11.21 -5.04 0.49
CA PHE A 77 11.09 -6.29 1.24
C PHE A 77 12.23 -7.27 0.93
N ASP A 78 12.68 -7.34 -0.33
CA ASP A 78 13.89 -8.10 -0.71
C ASP A 78 15.12 -7.62 0.06
N ARG A 79 15.29 -6.29 0.19
CA ARG A 79 16.40 -5.70 0.97
C ARG A 79 16.31 -5.97 2.47
N PHE A 80 15.12 -6.20 3.00
CA PHE A 80 14.93 -6.66 4.37
C PHE A 80 15.15 -8.16 4.54
N GLY A 81 15.31 -8.92 3.45
CA GLY A 81 15.50 -10.37 3.48
C GLY A 81 14.23 -11.13 3.88
N LEU A 82 13.06 -10.53 3.67
CA LEU A 82 11.78 -11.13 4.05
C LEU A 82 11.30 -12.08 2.95
N GLN A 83 10.65 -13.18 3.34
CA GLN A 83 9.91 -14.02 2.42
C GLN A 83 8.48 -13.49 2.33
N PHE A 84 8.12 -12.87 1.21
CA PHE A 84 6.83 -12.21 1.03
C PHE A 84 6.17 -12.56 -0.30
N ARG A 85 4.86 -12.32 -0.39
CA ARG A 85 4.07 -12.43 -1.62
C ARG A 85 3.22 -11.18 -1.80
N ALA A 86 3.15 -10.69 -3.03
CA ALA A 86 2.17 -9.68 -3.42
C ALA A 86 0.89 -10.41 -3.86
N VAL A 87 -0.22 -10.15 -3.18
CA VAL A 87 -1.51 -10.78 -3.45
C VAL A 87 -2.50 -9.74 -3.94
N ALA A 88 -3.37 -10.11 -4.89
CA ALA A 88 -4.50 -9.26 -5.25
C ALA A 88 -5.42 -9.13 -4.03
N ALA A 89 -5.84 -7.89 -3.75
CA ALA A 89 -6.65 -7.56 -2.58
C ALA A 89 -7.87 -6.73 -2.95
N ASP A 90 -8.83 -6.65 -2.04
CA ASP A 90 -9.94 -5.72 -2.17
C ASP A 90 -9.46 -4.27 -1.98
N THR A 91 -10.12 -3.35 -2.66
CA THR A 91 -9.87 -1.91 -2.56
C THR A 91 -10.54 -1.30 -1.32
N GLY A 92 -11.51 -2.02 -0.73
CA GLY A 92 -12.16 -1.67 0.53
C GLY A 92 -12.71 -0.24 0.54
N ALA A 93 -12.68 0.40 1.71
CA ALA A 93 -13.20 1.76 1.91
C ALA A 93 -12.35 2.87 1.28
N ILE A 94 -11.12 2.56 0.85
CA ILE A 94 -10.24 3.51 0.15
C ILE A 94 -10.68 3.66 -1.33
N GLY A 95 -11.32 2.62 -1.88
CA GLY A 95 -11.86 2.60 -3.24
C GLY A 95 -10.78 2.39 -4.32
N GLY A 96 -11.21 2.01 -5.52
CA GLY A 96 -10.32 1.77 -6.66
C GLY A 96 -10.76 0.58 -7.51
N SER A 97 -9.93 0.19 -8.47
CA SER A 97 -10.16 -0.98 -9.33
C SER A 97 -9.04 -2.03 -9.28
N ALA A 98 -7.88 -1.70 -8.69
CA ALA A 98 -6.75 -2.59 -8.54
C ALA A 98 -6.04 -2.33 -7.21
N SER A 99 -5.89 -3.36 -6.39
CA SER A 99 -5.18 -3.32 -5.11
C SER A 99 -4.32 -4.57 -4.96
N HIS A 100 -3.12 -4.38 -4.40
CA HIS A 100 -2.22 -5.47 -4.04
C HIS A 100 -1.75 -5.27 -2.62
N GLU A 101 -1.80 -6.34 -1.84
CA GLU A 101 -1.24 -6.41 -0.50
C GLU A 101 0.05 -7.20 -0.49
N PHE A 102 1.04 -6.76 0.29
CA PHE A 102 2.30 -7.47 0.46
C PHE A 102 2.29 -8.17 1.81
N HIS A 103 2.27 -9.51 1.77
CA HIS A 103 2.21 -10.34 2.96
C HIS A 103 3.52 -11.07 3.18
N VAL A 104 4.06 -10.99 4.39
CA VAL A 104 5.20 -11.80 4.83
C VAL A 104 4.69 -13.17 5.26
N ILE A 105 5.29 -14.23 4.73
CA ILE A 105 4.89 -15.61 5.06
C ILE A 105 5.37 -15.92 6.48
N ALA A 106 4.42 -16.12 7.39
CA ALA A 106 4.67 -16.51 8.77
C ALA A 106 3.50 -17.37 9.30
N ASP A 107 3.81 -18.39 10.10
CA ASP A 107 2.80 -19.30 10.69
C ASP A 107 1.83 -18.59 11.64
N THR A 108 2.19 -17.39 12.11
CA THR A 108 1.39 -16.58 13.04
C THR A 108 0.71 -15.37 12.38
N GLY A 109 0.61 -15.34 11.04
CA GLY A 109 -0.07 -14.26 10.31
C GLY A 109 -1.56 -14.16 10.66
N GLU A 110 -2.12 -12.93 10.66
CA GLU A 110 -3.57 -12.74 10.85
C GLU A 110 -4.37 -13.11 9.58
N ASP A 111 -3.76 -12.98 8.39
CA ASP A 111 -4.42 -13.21 7.11
C ASP A 111 -4.15 -14.62 6.58
N ALA A 112 -5.21 -15.27 6.10
CA ALA A 112 -5.11 -16.55 5.43
C ALA A 112 -4.89 -16.32 3.92
N LEU A 113 -3.74 -16.77 3.42
CA LEU A 113 -3.36 -16.63 2.02
C LEU A 113 -3.58 -17.95 1.30
N VAL A 114 -4.29 -17.91 0.16
CA VAL A 114 -4.22 -18.99 -0.82
C VAL A 114 -3.10 -18.65 -1.79
N TYR A 115 -2.04 -19.43 -1.78
CA TYR A 115 -0.97 -19.28 -2.75
C TYR A 115 -0.54 -20.63 -3.30
N CYS A 116 -0.14 -20.63 -4.55
CA CYS A 116 0.47 -21.79 -5.18
C CYS A 116 1.98 -21.76 -4.90
N PRO A 117 2.58 -22.84 -4.34
CA PRO A 117 4.03 -22.88 -4.11
C PRO A 117 4.84 -22.73 -5.40
N ASP A 118 4.30 -23.24 -6.51
CA ASP A 118 4.98 -23.38 -7.79
C ASP A 118 4.58 -22.33 -8.83
N SER A 119 3.75 -21.35 -8.48
CA SER A 119 3.38 -20.26 -9.39
C SER A 119 3.27 -18.90 -8.69
N ASP A 120 3.03 -17.86 -9.48
CA ASP A 120 2.88 -16.49 -9.01
C ASP A 120 1.48 -16.20 -8.45
N TYR A 121 0.58 -17.19 -8.47
CA TYR A 121 -0.77 -17.01 -7.95
C TYR A 121 -0.77 -16.93 -6.43
N ALA A 122 -1.21 -15.78 -5.91
CA ALA A 122 -1.50 -15.57 -4.51
C ALA A 122 -2.68 -14.60 -4.36
N ALA A 123 -3.66 -14.98 -3.54
CA ALA A 123 -4.87 -14.21 -3.27
C ALA A 123 -5.18 -14.22 -1.77
N ASN A 124 -5.74 -13.11 -1.28
CA ASN A 124 -6.32 -13.07 0.05
C ASN A 124 -7.63 -13.89 0.04
N MET A 125 -7.91 -14.70 1.08
CA MET A 125 -9.17 -15.45 1.18
C MET A 125 -10.42 -14.54 1.25
N GLU A 126 -10.26 -13.26 1.60
CA GLU A 126 -11.36 -12.29 1.67
C GLU A 126 -11.66 -11.57 0.34
N ALA A 127 -10.85 -11.80 -0.71
CA ALA A 127 -10.97 -11.14 -2.02
C ALA A 127 -12.00 -11.81 -2.96
#